data_AF-A0A8E2QWH5-F1
#
_entry.id   AF-A0A8E2QWH5-F1
#
_cell.length_a   1.000
_cell.length_b   1.000
_cell.length_c   1.000
_cell.angle_alpha   90.00
_cell.angle_beta   90.00
_cell.angle_gamma   90.00
#
_symmetry.space_group_name_H-M   'P 1'
#
loop_
_entity.id
_entity.type
_entity.pdbx_description
1 polymer ?
#
loop_
_entity_poly.entity_id
_entity_poly.type
_entity_poly.pdbx_seq_one_letter_code
_entity_poly.pdbx_strand_id
1 'polypeptide(L)'
;MRNKSFTKSALVFLVFAIVFSFRNIINNQSQFGIMGLFLFLVGGIIYAIPITFVSIEFNSIKKLKDNEAGLGGWCIYSLGKKNGFIASWTSYFANVFFFATLAPFAVISISFVLMGDNGFDMLAKHLVMQGYSENNATRYSTMLLSLFAIILFWFTTYLSKKGPNWIKYITNIGGTASLFLGLIFIVIGLFVTVPFIHKSVSPTWSWEFFDPLNSNFFNGNTWAFMSAVPWVFFAYNGIETIAVFQKDLKGDYKAFKIGAILGNVFTIIIMVICGLTMSLAIDQNLITEWGISNSYYKVFPALFGLSEQGEGVWYQLILRSIAFIFAINSFGALAFWTVGPAKVFYSEVPYEAAGKILSKTDHNGIPRNALNFQFIIVVLLLVLVGTTTKGAVGQGTSEFLQTITQATTSLAIIPFIYLFVGYIKIRLNEEIDKQICFIKNKYVATLFAIFILFILIMALFFGIIPSPESWKDDWSSAIVALSLSFFGTVVSMGFAYFMWYWNVDRIKNNQLKNTWSKSKK
;
A
#
# COMPACT_ATOMS: atom_id res chain seq x y z
N MET A 1 30.99 5.96 -15.33
CA MET A 1 29.71 6.62 -15.67
C MET A 1 28.68 5.53 -15.91
N ARG A 2 27.53 5.58 -15.24
CA ARG A 2 26.45 4.60 -15.42
C ARG A 2 25.83 4.81 -16.80
N ASN A 3 25.66 3.75 -17.59
CA ASN A 3 25.09 3.86 -18.94
C ASN A 3 23.63 4.30 -18.84
N LYS A 4 23.31 5.48 -19.37
CA LYS A 4 21.92 5.96 -19.48
C LYS A 4 21.13 4.98 -20.36
N SER A 5 20.21 4.22 -19.78
CA SER A 5 19.56 3.08 -20.42
C SER A 5 18.16 3.39 -20.95
N PHE A 6 17.42 4.35 -20.37
CA PHE A 6 15.99 4.51 -20.64
C PHE A 6 15.65 5.79 -21.39
N THR A 7 14.63 5.76 -22.26
CA THR A 7 14.07 6.93 -22.97
C THR A 7 12.96 7.59 -22.14
N LYS A 8 12.50 8.78 -22.57
CA LYS A 8 11.33 9.46 -21.97
C LYS A 8 10.07 8.58 -22.02
N SER A 9 9.85 7.86 -23.12
CA SER A 9 8.72 6.93 -23.25
C SER A 9 8.83 5.76 -22.28
N ALA A 10 10.03 5.18 -22.12
CA ALA A 10 10.26 4.13 -21.14
C ALA A 10 10.00 4.62 -19.69
N LEU A 11 10.30 5.89 -19.39
CA LEU A 11 9.97 6.48 -18.08
C LEU A 11 8.46 6.55 -17.84
N VAL A 12 7.66 6.94 -18.84
CA VAL A 12 6.19 6.95 -18.74
C VAL A 12 5.66 5.56 -18.37
N PHE A 13 6.12 4.52 -19.06
CA PHE A 13 5.75 3.13 -18.75
C PHE A 13 6.26 2.67 -17.38
N LEU A 14 7.41 3.16 -16.94
CA LEU A 14 7.92 2.87 -15.60
C LEU A 14 7.02 3.48 -14.52
N VAL A 15 6.56 4.73 -14.69
CA VAL A 15 5.59 5.35 -13.76
C VAL A 15 4.31 4.53 -13.70
N PHE A 16 3.81 4.13 -14.86
CA PHE A 16 2.65 3.25 -14.97
C PHE A 16 2.87 1.95 -14.23
N ALA A 17 3.97 1.24 -14.45
CA ALA A 17 4.24 -0.04 -13.80
C ALA A 17 4.44 0.08 -12.27
N ILE A 18 4.90 1.23 -11.77
CA ILE A 18 5.07 1.48 -10.33
C ILE A 18 3.73 1.73 -9.64
N VAL A 19 2.87 2.55 -10.25
CA VAL A 19 1.65 3.07 -9.60
C VAL A 19 0.40 2.27 -9.96
N PHE A 20 0.28 1.84 -11.22
CA PHE A 20 -0.91 1.15 -11.67
C PHE A 20 -1.00 -0.21 -10.96
N SER A 21 -2.06 -0.37 -10.18
CA SER A 21 -2.35 -1.61 -9.49
C SER A 21 -3.84 -1.87 -9.58
N PHE A 22 -4.19 -3.03 -10.14
CA PHE A 22 -5.58 -3.46 -10.24
C PHE A 22 -6.25 -3.57 -8.85
N ARG A 23 -5.45 -3.88 -7.83
CA ARG A 23 -5.87 -3.87 -6.43
C ARG A 23 -6.45 -2.54 -6.00
N ASN A 24 -5.82 -1.45 -6.41
CA ASN A 24 -6.29 -0.12 -6.07
C ASN A 24 -7.64 0.16 -6.75
N ILE A 25 -7.83 -0.26 -8.01
CA ILE A 25 -9.10 -0.08 -8.73
C ILE A 25 -10.24 -0.80 -8.01
N ILE A 26 -10.07 -2.08 -7.69
CA ILE A 26 -11.12 -2.88 -7.03
C ILE A 26 -11.43 -2.37 -5.63
N ASN A 27 -10.40 -2.08 -4.83
CA ASN A 27 -10.59 -1.54 -3.50
C ASN A 27 -11.34 -0.22 -3.53
N ASN A 28 -10.96 0.71 -4.40
CA ASN A 28 -11.65 2.01 -4.48
C ASN A 28 -13.07 1.86 -5.02
N GLN A 29 -13.33 0.97 -6.00
CA GLN A 29 -14.70 0.73 -6.46
C GLN A 29 -15.58 0.10 -5.37
N SER A 30 -15.04 -0.83 -4.58
CA SER A 30 -15.79 -1.46 -3.50
C SER A 30 -16.07 -0.47 -2.36
N GLN A 31 -15.17 0.48 -2.09
CA GLN A 31 -15.31 1.45 -1.00
C GLN A 31 -16.11 2.71 -1.40
N PHE A 32 -15.94 3.18 -2.63
CA PHE A 32 -16.45 4.49 -3.09
C PHE A 32 -17.33 4.40 -4.33
N GLY A 33 -17.45 3.23 -4.95
CA GLY A 33 -18.09 3.06 -6.26
C GLY A 33 -17.53 4.04 -7.30
N ILE A 34 -18.42 4.68 -8.07
CA ILE A 34 -18.03 5.62 -9.13
C ILE A 34 -17.36 6.89 -8.57
N MET A 35 -17.58 7.25 -7.30
CA MET A 35 -16.85 8.35 -6.67
C MET A 35 -15.35 8.04 -6.58
N GLY A 36 -14.97 6.75 -6.54
CA GLY A 36 -13.58 6.30 -6.61
C GLY A 36 -12.82 6.85 -7.82
N LEU A 37 -13.49 7.12 -8.93
CA LEU A 37 -12.90 7.72 -10.13
C LEU A 37 -12.45 9.16 -9.88
N PHE A 38 -13.35 9.94 -9.28
CA PHE A 38 -13.05 11.32 -8.91
C PHE A 38 -11.98 11.36 -7.83
N LEU A 39 -12.02 10.44 -6.86
CA LEU A 39 -11.00 10.34 -5.82
C LEU A 39 -9.62 9.97 -6.38
N PHE A 40 -9.52 9.14 -7.42
CA PHE A 40 -8.24 8.95 -8.12
C PHE A 40 -7.74 10.23 -8.78
N LEU A 41 -8.60 11.01 -9.45
CA LEU A 41 -8.19 12.31 -10.00
C LEU A 41 -7.69 13.25 -8.90
N VAL A 42 -8.46 13.37 -7.81
CA VAL A 42 -8.10 14.20 -6.66
C VAL A 42 -6.79 13.73 -6.05
N GLY A 43 -6.66 12.46 -5.68
CA GLY A 43 -5.43 11.87 -5.13
C GLY A 43 -4.22 12.03 -6.06
N GLY A 44 -4.41 11.85 -7.36
CA GLY A 44 -3.39 12.09 -8.37
C GLY A 44 -2.87 13.53 -8.36
N ILE A 45 -3.78 14.51 -8.33
CA ILE A 45 -3.46 15.94 -8.37
C ILE A 45 -2.89 16.45 -7.04
N ILE A 46 -3.50 16.09 -5.90
CA ILE A 46 -3.13 16.64 -4.59
C ILE A 46 -2.00 15.87 -3.90
N TYR A 47 -1.77 14.61 -4.29
CA TYR A 47 -0.81 13.74 -3.61
C TYR A 47 0.26 13.16 -4.55
N ALA A 48 -0.13 12.44 -5.61
CA ALA A 48 0.84 11.72 -6.45
C ALA A 48 1.80 12.63 -7.22
N ILE A 49 1.25 13.63 -7.93
CA ILE A 49 2.04 14.62 -8.68
C ILE A 49 2.94 15.43 -7.72
N PRO A 50 2.44 15.96 -6.59
CA PRO A 50 3.26 16.65 -5.61
C PRO A 50 4.40 15.82 -5.03
N ILE A 51 4.15 14.57 -4.65
CA ILE A 51 5.20 13.68 -4.12
C ILE A 51 6.25 13.47 -5.19
N THR A 52 5.86 13.20 -6.43
CA THR A 52 6.80 13.07 -7.54
C THR A 52 7.72 14.29 -7.63
N PHE A 53 7.17 15.51 -7.50
CA PHE A 53 7.96 16.74 -7.56
C PHE A 53 8.91 16.90 -6.38
N VAL A 54 8.40 16.67 -5.17
CA VAL A 54 9.19 16.73 -3.94
C VAL A 54 10.36 15.73 -4.00
N SER A 55 10.08 14.49 -4.38
CA SER A 55 11.08 13.42 -4.52
C SER A 55 12.15 13.75 -5.55
N ILE A 56 11.77 14.29 -6.70
CA ILE A 56 12.72 14.70 -7.75
C ILE A 56 13.58 15.88 -7.28
N GLU A 57 12.99 16.85 -6.59
CA GLU A 57 13.73 17.99 -6.05
C GLU A 57 14.74 17.54 -4.99
N PHE A 58 14.36 16.63 -4.08
CA PHE A 58 15.27 16.00 -3.13
C PHE A 58 16.43 15.28 -3.82
N ASN A 59 16.14 14.47 -4.84
CA ASN A 59 17.16 13.72 -5.56
C ASN A 59 18.06 14.61 -6.44
N SER A 60 17.67 15.88 -6.66
CA SER A 60 18.48 16.88 -7.35
C SER A 60 19.47 17.63 -6.44
N ILE A 61 19.43 17.39 -5.13
CA ILE A 61 20.35 18.03 -4.17
C ILE A 61 21.76 17.49 -4.37
N LYS A 62 22.74 18.39 -4.56
CA LYS A 62 24.12 18.00 -4.91
C LYS A 62 24.76 17.03 -3.90
N LYS A 63 24.51 17.21 -2.59
CA LYS A 63 25.03 16.31 -1.52
C LYS A 63 24.39 14.92 -1.49
N LEU A 64 23.18 14.79 -2.05
CA LEU A 64 22.49 13.51 -2.19
C LEU A 64 22.71 12.88 -3.56
N LYS A 65 23.27 13.65 -4.50
CA LYS A 65 23.42 13.26 -5.90
C LYS A 65 24.25 11.99 -6.10
N ASP A 66 25.20 11.65 -5.24
CA ASP A 66 26.00 10.43 -5.40
C ASP A 66 25.43 9.23 -4.60
N ASN A 67 24.51 9.49 -3.68
CA ASN A 67 23.81 8.45 -2.95
C ASN A 67 22.54 8.06 -3.73
N GLU A 68 22.22 6.76 -3.81
CA GLU A 68 20.89 6.30 -4.24
C GLU A 68 19.89 6.45 -3.09
N ALA A 69 19.84 7.63 -2.50
CA ALA A 69 19.03 7.92 -1.32
C ALA A 69 17.56 7.92 -1.72
N GLY A 70 16.77 7.05 -1.09
CA GLY A 70 15.32 7.11 -1.11
C GLY A 70 14.76 8.04 -0.04
N LEU A 71 13.47 7.86 0.28
CA LEU A 71 12.76 8.64 1.30
C LEU A 71 13.52 8.73 2.63
N GLY A 72 14.12 7.61 3.07
CA GLY A 72 14.89 7.56 4.30
C GLY A 72 16.12 8.46 4.27
N GLY A 73 16.95 8.33 3.23
CA GLY A 73 18.10 9.20 3.02
C GLY A 73 17.74 10.70 2.92
N TRP A 74 16.63 11.04 2.26
CA TRP A 74 16.14 12.43 2.17
C TRP A 74 15.75 12.99 3.55
N CYS A 75 15.07 12.19 4.37
CA CYS A 75 14.69 12.56 5.73
C CYS A 75 15.91 12.66 6.66
N ILE A 76 16.91 11.78 6.53
CA ILE A 76 18.17 11.88 7.29
C ILE A 76 18.90 13.18 6.97
N TYR A 77 18.97 13.55 5.69
CA TYR A 77 19.62 14.78 5.25
C TYR A 77 18.90 16.04 5.73
N SER A 78 17.57 16.08 5.58
CA SER A 78 16.78 17.27 5.91
C SER A 78 16.50 17.41 7.41
N LEU A 79 16.12 16.33 8.09
CA LEU A 79 15.66 16.35 9.48
C LEU A 79 16.73 15.91 10.49
N GLY A 80 17.89 15.46 10.02
CA GLY A 80 18.97 14.92 10.84
C GLY A 80 18.80 13.43 11.14
N LYS A 81 19.86 12.79 11.64
CA LYS A 81 19.94 11.32 11.78
C LYS A 81 18.79 10.71 12.61
N LYS A 82 18.38 11.36 13.71
CA LYS A 82 17.31 10.85 14.60
C LYS A 82 15.95 10.81 13.92
N ASN A 83 15.50 11.95 13.40
CA ASN A 83 14.19 12.06 12.76
C ASN A 83 14.17 11.32 11.40
N GLY A 84 15.30 11.31 10.69
CA GLY A 84 15.47 10.48 9.50
C GLY A 84 15.34 8.99 9.79
N PHE A 85 15.97 8.50 10.87
CA PHE A 85 15.80 7.11 11.32
C PHE A 85 14.34 6.77 11.61
N ILE A 86 13.61 7.64 12.32
CA ILE A 86 12.19 7.43 12.63
C ILE A 86 11.36 7.41 11.36
N ALA A 87 11.60 8.34 10.42
CA ALA A 87 10.91 8.37 9.13
C ALA A 87 11.14 7.06 8.34
N SER A 88 12.40 6.63 8.21
CA SER A 88 12.74 5.36 7.58
C SER A 88 12.08 4.17 8.28
N TRP A 89 12.02 4.19 9.62
CA TRP A 89 11.42 3.12 10.40
C TRP A 89 9.92 3.03 10.15
N THR A 90 9.21 4.16 10.13
CA THR A 90 7.77 4.16 9.84
C THR A 90 7.45 3.65 8.44
N SER A 91 8.32 3.92 7.45
CA SER A 91 8.19 3.38 6.09
C SER A 91 8.43 1.87 6.06
N TYR A 92 9.51 1.40 6.71
CA TYR A 92 9.77 -0.03 6.89
C TYR A 92 8.61 -0.74 7.61
N PHE A 93 8.10 -0.16 8.68
CA PHE A 93 7.06 -0.76 9.51
C PHE A 93 5.68 -0.77 8.84
N ALA A 94 5.35 0.25 8.04
CA ALA A 94 4.14 0.25 7.21
C ALA A 94 4.13 -0.94 6.22
N ASN A 95 5.29 -1.34 5.69
CA ASN A 95 5.40 -2.53 4.85
C ASN A 95 5.10 -3.83 5.62
N VAL A 96 5.39 -3.89 6.93
CA VAL A 96 5.04 -5.05 7.76
C VAL A 96 3.53 -5.26 7.83
N PHE A 97 2.75 -4.18 7.94
CA PHE A 97 1.28 -4.22 7.87
C PHE A 97 0.81 -4.64 6.47
N PHE A 98 1.47 -4.13 5.43
CA PHE A 98 1.15 -4.50 4.05
C PHE A 98 1.27 -6.02 3.79
N PHE A 99 2.26 -6.71 4.36
CA PHE A 99 2.38 -8.17 4.24
C PHE A 99 1.16 -8.91 4.80
N ALA A 100 0.58 -8.39 5.88
CA ALA A 100 -0.60 -8.96 6.50
C ALA A 100 -1.89 -8.70 5.67
N THR A 101 -1.83 -7.83 4.66
CA THR A 101 -2.87 -7.73 3.61
C THR A 101 -2.59 -8.65 2.41
N LEU A 102 -1.32 -8.87 2.10
CA LEU A 102 -0.90 -9.51 0.86
C LEU A 102 -0.89 -11.05 0.99
N ALA A 103 -0.49 -11.58 2.15
CA ALA A 103 -0.48 -13.02 2.40
C ALA A 103 -1.90 -13.63 2.45
N PRO A 104 -2.88 -13.08 3.18
CA PRO A 104 -4.25 -13.59 3.15
C PRO A 104 -4.88 -13.48 1.77
N PHE A 105 -4.62 -12.40 1.05
CA PHE A 105 -5.11 -12.26 -0.32
C PHE A 105 -4.56 -13.36 -1.25
N ALA A 106 -3.26 -13.66 -1.17
CA ALA A 106 -2.67 -14.75 -1.95
C ALA A 106 -3.31 -16.11 -1.63
N VAL A 107 -3.63 -16.35 -0.35
CA VAL A 107 -4.34 -17.55 0.09
C VAL A 107 -5.77 -17.60 -0.45
N ILE A 108 -6.50 -16.48 -0.46
CA ILE A 108 -7.82 -16.38 -1.08
C ILE A 108 -7.71 -16.66 -2.59
N SER A 109 -6.70 -16.12 -3.28
CA SER A 109 -6.47 -16.41 -4.70
C SER A 109 -6.29 -17.91 -4.94
N ILE A 110 -5.50 -18.59 -4.10
CA ILE A 110 -5.30 -20.04 -4.17
C ILE A 110 -6.61 -20.79 -3.93
N SER A 111 -7.45 -20.33 -2.99
CA SER A 111 -8.78 -20.91 -2.78
C SER A 111 -9.63 -20.85 -4.04
N PHE A 112 -9.70 -19.69 -4.71
CA PHE A 112 -10.46 -19.54 -5.95
C PHE A 112 -9.93 -20.46 -7.06
N VAL A 113 -8.62 -20.66 -7.16
CA VAL A 113 -8.02 -21.62 -8.13
C VAL A 113 -8.53 -23.04 -7.87
N LEU A 114 -8.48 -23.50 -6.62
CA LEU A 114 -8.77 -24.88 -6.25
C LEU A 114 -10.28 -25.15 -6.24
N MET A 115 -11.05 -24.27 -5.60
CA MET A 115 -12.47 -24.48 -5.31
C MET A 115 -13.39 -23.79 -6.30
N GLY A 116 -12.91 -22.80 -7.06
CA GLY A 116 -13.75 -21.98 -7.93
C GLY A 116 -14.59 -20.95 -7.18
N ASP A 117 -14.33 -20.77 -5.88
CA ASP A 117 -14.96 -19.80 -4.99
C ASP A 117 -14.06 -19.56 -3.76
N ASN A 118 -14.46 -18.62 -2.92
CA ASN A 118 -13.80 -18.34 -1.64
C ASN A 118 -14.20 -19.37 -0.59
N GLY A 119 -13.36 -20.39 -0.44
CA GLY A 119 -13.55 -21.52 0.46
C GLY A 119 -13.67 -21.12 1.94
N PHE A 120 -13.13 -19.97 2.33
CA PHE A 120 -13.29 -19.44 3.68
C PHE A 120 -14.71 -18.91 3.89
N ASP A 121 -15.25 -18.15 2.94
CA ASP A 121 -16.63 -17.67 3.01
C ASP A 121 -17.61 -18.86 2.92
N MET A 122 -17.30 -19.88 2.09
CA MET A 122 -18.05 -21.14 2.03
C MET A 122 -18.03 -21.88 3.38
N LEU A 123 -16.88 -21.97 4.04
CA LEU A 123 -16.76 -22.58 5.36
C LEU A 123 -17.64 -21.84 6.39
N ALA A 124 -17.63 -20.51 6.39
CA ALA A 124 -18.48 -19.73 7.28
C ALA A 124 -19.97 -20.03 7.02
N LYS A 125 -20.40 -20.06 5.74
CA LYS A 125 -21.76 -20.45 5.35
C LYS A 125 -22.12 -21.84 5.87
N HIS A 126 -21.21 -22.81 5.72
CA HIS A 126 -21.42 -24.17 6.21
C HIS A 126 -21.58 -24.23 7.73
N LEU A 127 -20.73 -23.53 8.48
CA LEU A 127 -20.82 -23.50 9.95
C LEU A 127 -22.12 -22.86 10.44
N VAL A 128 -22.61 -21.81 9.78
CA VAL A 128 -23.93 -21.23 10.09
C VAL A 128 -25.05 -22.25 9.88
N MET A 129 -25.01 -23.03 8.79
CA MET A 129 -25.96 -24.12 8.56
C MET A 129 -25.89 -25.22 9.63
N GLN A 130 -24.73 -25.40 10.28
CA GLN A 130 -24.53 -26.33 11.40
C GLN A 130 -24.95 -25.73 12.78
N GLY A 131 -25.52 -24.53 12.80
CA GLY A 131 -26.03 -23.89 14.01
C GLY A 131 -25.04 -22.97 14.73
N TYR A 132 -23.88 -22.67 14.14
CA TYR A 132 -22.99 -21.62 14.67
C TYR A 132 -23.59 -20.23 14.41
N SER A 133 -23.41 -19.29 15.33
CA SER A 133 -23.73 -17.89 15.06
C SER A 133 -22.84 -17.34 13.94
N GLU A 134 -23.34 -16.39 13.15
CA GLU A 134 -22.58 -15.78 12.04
C GLU A 134 -21.22 -15.25 12.51
N ASN A 135 -21.19 -14.55 13.64
CA ASN A 135 -19.95 -14.05 14.22
C ASN A 135 -18.94 -15.17 14.54
N ASN A 136 -19.40 -16.29 15.09
CA ASN A 136 -18.50 -17.41 15.40
C ASN A 136 -18.04 -18.11 14.11
N ALA A 137 -18.94 -18.35 13.17
CA ALA A 137 -18.61 -18.94 11.87
C ALA A 137 -17.59 -18.10 11.09
N THR A 138 -17.81 -16.77 11.03
CA THR A 138 -16.89 -15.79 10.46
C THR A 138 -15.52 -15.86 11.14
N ARG A 139 -15.48 -15.85 12.49
CA ARG A 139 -14.22 -15.98 13.24
C ARG A 139 -13.46 -17.26 12.93
N TYR A 140 -14.13 -18.42 12.91
CA TYR A 140 -13.48 -19.69 12.57
C TYR A 140 -12.88 -19.65 11.16
N SER A 141 -13.65 -19.13 10.20
CA SER A 141 -13.20 -18.96 8.82
C SER A 141 -11.99 -18.03 8.71
N THR A 142 -12.01 -16.87 9.35
CA THR A 142 -10.90 -15.90 9.30
C THR A 142 -9.67 -16.35 10.08
N MET A 143 -9.84 -17.11 11.16
CA MET A 143 -8.72 -17.78 11.85
C MET A 143 -8.03 -18.78 10.93
N LEU A 144 -8.79 -19.57 10.15
CA LEU A 144 -8.24 -20.50 9.18
C LEU A 144 -7.52 -19.78 8.04
N LEU A 145 -8.10 -18.68 7.53
CA LEU A 145 -7.44 -17.80 6.56
C LEU A 145 -6.10 -17.29 7.10
N SER A 146 -6.08 -16.78 8.34
CA SER A 146 -4.85 -16.32 9.00
C SER A 146 -3.82 -17.43 9.15
N LEU A 147 -4.23 -18.65 9.51
CA LEU A 147 -3.33 -19.79 9.64
C LEU A 147 -2.62 -20.09 8.32
N PHE A 148 -3.37 -20.19 7.22
CA PHE A 148 -2.78 -20.42 5.90
C PHE A 148 -1.91 -19.23 5.44
N ALA A 149 -2.31 -17.99 5.74
CA ALA A 149 -1.53 -16.81 5.43
C ALA A 149 -0.19 -16.79 6.19
N ILE A 150 -0.19 -17.20 7.46
CA ILE A 150 1.03 -17.36 8.27
C ILE A 150 1.96 -18.42 7.66
N ILE A 151 1.42 -19.56 7.26
CA ILE A 151 2.20 -20.64 6.62
C ILE A 151 2.82 -20.14 5.30
N LEU A 152 2.04 -19.45 4.46
CA LEU A 152 2.52 -18.88 3.21
C LEU A 152 3.59 -17.81 3.44
N PHE A 153 3.41 -16.92 4.41
CA PHE A 153 4.37 -15.87 4.72
C PHE A 153 5.65 -16.42 5.35
N TRP A 154 5.53 -17.46 6.18
CA TRP A 154 6.68 -18.22 6.68
C TRP A 154 7.49 -18.82 5.54
N PHE A 155 6.82 -19.51 4.61
CA PHE A 155 7.45 -20.12 3.45
C PHE A 155 8.15 -19.08 2.58
N THR A 156 7.50 -17.95 2.32
CA THR A 156 8.07 -16.84 1.55
C THR A 156 9.26 -16.20 2.26
N THR A 157 9.19 -16.03 3.59
CA THR A 157 10.28 -15.51 4.41
C THR A 157 11.48 -16.47 4.41
N TYR A 158 11.24 -17.77 4.44
CA TYR A 158 12.28 -18.79 4.33
C TYR A 158 12.97 -18.73 2.97
N LEU A 159 12.20 -18.68 1.88
CA LEU A 159 12.75 -18.62 0.52
C LEU A 159 13.49 -17.31 0.24
N SER A 160 12.98 -16.20 0.76
CA SER A 160 13.62 -14.88 0.71
C SER A 160 15.02 -14.86 1.31
N LYS A 161 15.35 -15.79 2.21
CA LYS A 161 16.71 -15.92 2.80
C LYS A 161 17.67 -16.76 1.95
N LYS A 162 17.20 -17.46 0.91
CA LYS A 162 18.05 -18.33 0.06
C LYS A 162 18.97 -17.57 -0.89
N GLY A 163 18.75 -16.27 -1.08
CA GLY A 163 19.64 -15.40 -1.85
C GLY A 163 18.98 -14.70 -3.05
N PRO A 164 19.73 -13.80 -3.72
CA PRO A 164 19.18 -12.86 -4.70
C PRO A 164 18.70 -13.52 -5.99
N ASN A 165 19.30 -14.63 -6.42
CA ASN A 165 18.89 -15.32 -7.65
C ASN A 165 17.45 -15.84 -7.58
N TRP A 166 17.07 -16.41 -6.43
CA TRP A 166 15.73 -16.91 -6.20
C TRP A 166 14.71 -15.77 -6.14
N ILE A 167 15.05 -14.68 -5.43
CA ILE A 167 14.22 -13.47 -5.34
C ILE A 167 13.99 -12.88 -6.74
N LYS A 168 15.06 -12.76 -7.54
CA LYS A 168 14.97 -12.22 -8.91
C LYS A 168 14.03 -13.07 -9.78
N TYR A 169 14.17 -14.39 -9.75
CA TYR A 169 13.32 -15.29 -10.54
C TYR A 169 11.84 -15.14 -10.18
N ILE A 170 11.50 -15.22 -8.89
CA ILE A 170 10.09 -15.18 -8.47
C ILE A 170 9.47 -13.79 -8.62
N THR A 171 10.26 -12.73 -8.39
CA THR A 171 9.82 -11.34 -8.58
C THR A 171 9.53 -11.07 -10.06
N ASN A 172 10.36 -11.58 -10.98
CA ASN A 172 10.12 -11.43 -12.41
C ASN A 172 8.81 -12.09 -12.85
N ILE A 173 8.54 -13.30 -12.37
CA ILE A 173 7.28 -14.00 -12.65
C ILE A 173 6.11 -13.21 -12.07
N GLY A 174 6.19 -12.79 -10.80
CA GLY A 174 5.13 -12.03 -10.14
C GLY A 174 4.85 -10.67 -10.79
N GLY A 175 5.89 -9.95 -11.20
CA GLY A 175 5.79 -8.67 -11.91
C GLY A 175 5.23 -8.82 -13.32
N THR A 176 5.60 -9.89 -14.04
CA THR A 176 4.99 -10.21 -15.33
C THR A 176 3.50 -10.50 -15.18
N ALA A 177 3.12 -11.25 -14.14
CA ALA A 177 1.72 -11.48 -13.81
C ALA A 177 0.98 -10.17 -13.47
N SER A 178 1.60 -9.22 -12.75
CA SER A 178 1.00 -7.89 -12.48
C SER A 178 0.69 -7.14 -13.77
N LEU A 179 1.67 -7.06 -14.68
CA LEU A 179 1.52 -6.35 -15.94
C LEU A 179 0.43 -7.00 -16.79
N PHE A 180 0.40 -8.34 -16.83
CA PHE A 180 -0.61 -9.08 -17.55
C PHE A 180 -2.02 -8.83 -16.99
N LEU A 181 -2.21 -8.80 -15.66
CA LEU A 181 -3.49 -8.46 -15.02
C LEU A 181 -3.99 -7.06 -15.39
N GLY A 182 -3.08 -6.08 -15.41
CA GLY A 182 -3.45 -4.72 -15.80
C GLY A 182 -3.85 -4.63 -17.27
N LEU A 183 -3.06 -5.23 -18.15
CA LEU A 183 -3.32 -5.22 -19.59
C LEU A 183 -4.60 -5.99 -19.94
N ILE A 184 -4.80 -7.19 -19.38
CA ILE A 184 -5.98 -8.00 -19.68
C ILE A 184 -7.25 -7.29 -19.24
N PHE A 185 -7.24 -6.63 -18.09
CA PHE A 185 -8.38 -5.84 -17.63
C PHE A 185 -8.67 -4.66 -18.56
N ILE A 186 -7.64 -3.90 -18.96
CA ILE A 186 -7.80 -2.78 -19.91
C ILE A 186 -8.37 -3.29 -21.24
N VAL A 187 -7.86 -4.42 -21.74
CA VAL A 187 -8.30 -5.02 -23.01
C VAL A 187 -9.75 -5.49 -22.92
N ILE A 188 -10.08 -6.31 -21.92
CA ILE A 188 -11.46 -6.81 -21.73
C ILE A 188 -12.40 -5.63 -21.52
N GLY A 189 -12.08 -4.77 -20.56
CA GLY A 189 -12.92 -3.67 -20.17
C GLY A 189 -13.24 -2.70 -21.32
N LEU A 190 -12.21 -2.17 -21.99
CA LEU A 190 -12.39 -1.11 -22.99
C LEU A 190 -12.73 -1.62 -24.38
N PHE A 191 -12.22 -2.80 -24.76
CA PHE A 191 -12.34 -3.28 -26.13
C PHE A 191 -13.33 -4.43 -26.29
N VAL A 192 -13.73 -5.10 -25.21
CA VAL A 192 -14.78 -6.13 -25.23
C VAL A 192 -16.05 -5.62 -24.58
N THR A 193 -15.99 -5.19 -23.32
CA THR A 193 -17.19 -4.86 -22.54
C THR A 193 -17.88 -3.60 -23.04
N VAL A 194 -17.16 -2.48 -23.15
CA VAL A 194 -17.72 -1.19 -23.61
C VAL A 194 -18.31 -1.26 -25.03
N PRO A 195 -17.65 -1.87 -26.04
CA PRO A 195 -18.17 -1.83 -27.41
C PRO A 195 -19.16 -2.95 -27.76
N PHE A 196 -19.06 -4.13 -27.13
CA PHE A 196 -19.77 -5.33 -27.59
C PHE A 196 -20.81 -5.89 -26.61
N ILE A 197 -20.65 -5.66 -25.31
CA ILE A 197 -21.46 -6.37 -24.29
C ILE A 197 -22.57 -5.48 -23.72
N HIS A 198 -22.39 -4.16 -23.63
CA HIS A 198 -23.40 -3.27 -23.04
C HIS A 198 -24.30 -2.54 -24.05
N LYS A 199 -25.58 -2.93 -24.06
CA LYS A 199 -26.70 -2.16 -24.63
C LYS A 199 -27.36 -1.19 -23.65
N SER A 200 -26.98 -1.18 -22.38
CA SER A 200 -27.48 -0.21 -21.39
C SER A 200 -26.43 -0.04 -20.31
N VAL A 201 -26.15 1.20 -19.90
CA VAL A 201 -25.48 1.51 -18.63
C VAL A 201 -26.10 0.67 -17.51
N SER A 202 -25.32 0.22 -16.51
CA SER A 202 -25.87 -0.47 -15.33
C SER A 202 -27.21 0.15 -14.92
N PRO A 203 -28.31 -0.62 -14.78
CA PRO A 203 -29.64 -0.07 -14.48
C PRO A 203 -29.68 0.76 -13.20
N THR A 204 -28.74 0.50 -12.29
CA THR A 204 -28.57 1.21 -11.03
C THR A 204 -27.79 2.51 -11.16
N TRP A 205 -27.13 2.78 -12.30
CA TRP A 205 -26.30 3.97 -12.48
C TRP A 205 -27.09 5.25 -12.25
N SER A 206 -26.58 6.07 -11.34
CA SER A 206 -27.17 7.34 -10.93
C SER A 206 -26.08 8.36 -10.64
N TRP A 207 -26.39 9.64 -10.86
CA TRP A 207 -25.55 10.75 -10.45
C TRP A 207 -25.37 10.82 -8.92
N GLU A 208 -26.28 10.22 -8.15
CA GLU A 208 -26.16 10.10 -6.68
C GLU A 208 -24.91 9.32 -6.25
N PHE A 209 -24.35 8.47 -7.12
CA PHE A 209 -23.12 7.75 -6.81
C PHE A 209 -21.86 8.64 -6.80
N PHE A 210 -21.94 9.89 -7.29
CA PHE A 210 -20.88 10.89 -7.08
C PHE A 210 -20.93 11.54 -5.69
N ASP A 211 -21.99 11.31 -4.93
CA ASP A 211 -22.02 11.64 -3.51
C ASP A 211 -21.52 10.45 -2.69
N PRO A 212 -20.32 10.51 -2.08
CA PRO A 212 -19.84 9.42 -1.23
C PRO A 212 -20.75 9.20 -0.01
N LEU A 213 -21.55 10.19 0.40
CA LEU A 213 -22.41 10.10 1.58
C LEU A 213 -23.77 9.47 1.28
N ASN A 214 -24.02 8.96 0.06
CA ASN A 214 -25.26 8.25 -0.23
C ASN A 214 -25.38 6.94 0.58
N SER A 215 -26.59 6.36 0.56
CA SER A 215 -26.93 5.15 1.33
C SER A 215 -26.17 3.88 0.93
N ASN A 216 -25.55 3.85 -0.25
CA ASN A 216 -24.82 2.68 -0.77
C ASN A 216 -23.35 2.65 -0.33
N PHE A 217 -22.80 3.76 0.19
CA PHE A 217 -21.41 3.84 0.64
C PHE A 217 -21.33 4.22 2.13
N PHE A 218 -21.37 5.53 2.45
CA PHE A 218 -21.13 6.01 3.81
C PHE A 218 -22.40 6.45 4.55
N ASN A 219 -23.58 6.40 3.92
CA ASN A 219 -24.89 6.64 4.56
C ASN A 219 -24.93 7.90 5.45
N GLY A 220 -24.48 9.04 4.91
CA GLY A 220 -24.39 10.32 5.62
C GLY A 220 -23.20 10.47 6.57
N ASN A 221 -22.45 9.40 6.85
CA ASN A 221 -21.34 9.42 7.80
C ASN A 221 -20.07 10.02 7.18
N THR A 222 -19.90 11.33 7.37
CA THR A 222 -18.72 12.06 6.90
C THR A 222 -17.43 11.54 7.55
N TRP A 223 -17.46 11.08 8.80
CA TRP A 223 -16.26 10.55 9.46
C TRP A 223 -15.78 9.27 8.79
N ALA A 224 -16.70 8.35 8.50
CA ALA A 224 -16.38 7.10 7.82
C ALA A 224 -15.79 7.37 6.42
N PHE A 225 -16.35 8.33 5.67
CA PHE A 225 -15.77 8.77 4.40
C PHE A 225 -14.33 9.31 4.59
N MET A 226 -14.14 10.21 5.56
CA MET A 226 -12.81 10.78 5.84
C MET A 226 -11.80 9.71 6.29
N SER A 227 -12.25 8.66 6.99
CA SER A 227 -11.37 7.54 7.38
C SER A 227 -10.89 6.71 6.20
N ALA A 228 -11.58 6.75 5.05
CA ALA A 228 -11.20 6.02 3.85
C ALA A 228 -10.25 6.81 2.93
N VAL A 229 -10.06 8.12 3.15
CA VAL A 229 -9.10 8.97 2.40
C VAL A 229 -7.67 8.41 2.33
N PRO A 230 -7.11 7.78 3.39
CA PRO A 230 -5.83 7.08 3.31
C PRO A 230 -5.72 6.06 2.16
N TRP A 231 -6.80 5.39 1.78
CA TRP A 231 -6.80 4.43 0.67
C TRP A 231 -6.55 5.11 -0.67
N VAL A 232 -7.05 6.33 -0.84
CA VAL A 232 -6.84 7.15 -2.03
C VAL A 232 -5.37 7.52 -2.18
N PHE A 233 -4.70 7.91 -1.10
CA PHE A 233 -3.26 8.20 -1.12
C PHE A 233 -2.43 6.94 -1.29
N PHE A 234 -2.80 5.87 -0.59
CA PHE A 234 -2.13 4.58 -0.70
C PHE A 234 -2.17 4.01 -2.12
N ALA A 235 -3.19 4.36 -2.90
CA ALA A 235 -3.28 3.96 -4.31
C ALA A 235 -2.10 4.46 -5.17
N TYR A 236 -1.40 5.50 -4.70
CA TYR A 236 -0.21 6.09 -5.35
C TYR A 236 1.09 5.80 -4.60
N ASN A 237 1.05 4.95 -3.56
CA ASN A 237 2.23 4.63 -2.76
C ASN A 237 3.33 3.98 -3.62
N GLY A 238 4.58 4.37 -3.37
CA GLY A 238 5.74 3.95 -4.16
C GLY A 238 6.07 4.90 -5.31
N ILE A 239 5.22 5.89 -5.64
CA ILE A 239 5.50 6.87 -6.70
C ILE A 239 6.81 7.65 -6.44
N GLU A 240 7.20 7.86 -5.18
CA GLU A 240 8.44 8.53 -4.79
C GLU A 240 9.70 7.81 -5.31
N THR A 241 9.62 6.49 -5.53
CA THR A 241 10.74 5.69 -6.03
C THR A 241 11.15 6.07 -7.46
N ILE A 242 10.27 6.72 -8.22
CA ILE A 242 10.58 7.20 -9.57
C ILE A 242 11.84 8.09 -9.58
N ALA A 243 12.04 8.89 -8.52
CA ALA A 243 13.15 9.83 -8.45
C ALA A 243 14.51 9.13 -8.51
N VAL A 244 14.61 7.87 -8.04
CA VAL A 244 15.86 7.09 -8.06
C VAL A 244 16.33 6.82 -9.50
N PHE A 245 15.41 6.67 -10.45
CA PHE A 245 15.70 6.41 -11.86
C PHE A 245 16.14 7.64 -12.66
N GLN A 246 16.22 8.82 -12.01
CA GLN A 246 16.58 10.07 -12.67
C GLN A 246 17.93 10.03 -13.39
N LYS A 247 18.90 9.30 -12.84
CA LYS A 247 20.24 9.16 -13.44
C LYS A 247 20.27 8.19 -14.63
N ASP A 248 19.31 7.28 -14.70
CA ASP A 248 19.25 6.23 -15.72
C ASP A 248 18.56 6.72 -17.01
N LEU A 249 17.93 7.90 -16.98
CA LEU A 249 17.27 8.49 -18.13
C LEU A 249 18.27 9.14 -19.12
N LYS A 250 18.08 8.83 -20.41
CA LYS A 250 18.65 9.58 -21.54
C LYS A 250 17.99 10.97 -21.64
N GLY A 251 18.70 12.00 -21.19
CA GLY A 251 18.24 13.39 -21.28
C GLY A 251 18.83 14.27 -20.18
N ASP A 252 18.29 15.48 -20.10
CA ASP A 252 18.52 16.46 -19.03
C ASP A 252 17.42 16.37 -17.95
N TYR A 253 17.51 17.22 -16.93
CA TYR A 253 16.53 17.26 -15.85
C TYR A 253 15.12 17.69 -16.32
N LYS A 254 15.03 18.50 -17.38
CA LYS A 254 13.75 18.90 -17.98
C LYS A 254 13.06 17.71 -18.64
N ALA A 255 13.81 16.85 -19.33
CA ALA A 255 13.32 15.61 -19.90
C ALA A 255 12.72 14.68 -18.83
N PHE A 256 13.41 14.52 -17.70
CA PHE A 256 12.94 13.70 -16.60
C PHE A 256 11.65 14.24 -15.99
N LYS A 257 11.60 15.54 -15.70
CA LYS A 257 10.42 16.23 -15.20
C LYS A 257 9.19 16.00 -16.09
N ILE A 258 9.34 16.20 -17.41
CA ILE A 258 8.23 16.02 -18.36
C ILE A 258 7.79 14.56 -18.41
N GLY A 259 8.73 13.61 -18.48
CA GLY A 259 8.40 12.19 -18.52
C GLY A 259 7.68 11.71 -17.25
N ALA A 260 8.09 12.19 -16.08
CA ALA A 260 7.43 11.88 -14.81
C ALA A 260 5.99 12.45 -14.74
N ILE A 261 5.77 13.68 -15.22
CA ILE A 261 4.43 14.29 -15.28
C ILE A 261 3.52 13.51 -16.23
N LEU A 262 3.99 13.26 -17.45
CA LEU A 262 3.23 12.51 -18.45
C LEU A 262 2.91 11.09 -17.96
N GLY A 263 3.87 10.45 -17.28
CA GLY A 263 3.67 9.16 -16.62
C GLY A 263 2.55 9.20 -15.59
N ASN A 264 2.57 10.17 -14.66
CA ASN A 264 1.52 10.31 -13.66
C ASN A 264 0.14 10.57 -14.30
N VAL A 265 0.06 11.53 -15.23
CA VAL A 265 -1.19 11.87 -15.92
C VAL A 265 -1.73 10.66 -16.68
N PHE A 266 -0.87 9.95 -17.40
CA PHE A 266 -1.25 8.73 -18.11
C PHE A 266 -1.79 7.68 -17.13
N THR A 267 -1.09 7.40 -16.03
CA THR A 267 -1.54 6.41 -15.04
C THR A 267 -2.86 6.80 -14.40
N ILE A 268 -3.03 8.06 -13.99
CA ILE A 268 -4.27 8.57 -13.39
C ILE A 268 -5.44 8.40 -14.37
N ILE A 269 -5.27 8.80 -15.63
CA ILE A 269 -6.31 8.65 -16.66
C ILE A 269 -6.68 7.18 -16.84
N ILE A 270 -5.70 6.28 -16.93
CA ILE A 270 -5.97 4.84 -17.07
C ILE A 270 -6.71 4.31 -15.84
N MET A 271 -6.36 4.70 -14.63
CA MET A 271 -7.07 4.28 -13.40
C MET A 271 -8.53 4.75 -13.41
N VAL A 272 -8.80 5.98 -13.85
CA VAL A 272 -10.15 6.53 -13.99
C VAL A 272 -10.95 5.77 -15.06
N ILE A 273 -10.34 5.51 -16.21
CA ILE A 273 -10.98 4.76 -17.30
C ILE A 273 -11.31 3.33 -16.84
N CYS A 274 -10.39 2.68 -16.11
CA CYS A 274 -10.60 1.34 -15.56
C CYS A 274 -11.78 1.28 -14.59
N GLY A 275 -11.86 2.21 -13.65
CA GLY A 275 -13.00 2.24 -12.72
C GLY A 275 -14.32 2.66 -13.40
N LEU A 276 -14.27 3.56 -14.40
CA LEU A 276 -15.45 3.92 -15.19
C LEU A 276 -16.01 2.70 -15.91
N THR A 277 -15.12 1.93 -16.52
CA THR A 277 -15.49 0.68 -17.18
C THR A 277 -16.20 -0.26 -16.22
N MET A 278 -15.66 -0.48 -15.02
CA MET A 278 -16.31 -1.30 -14.00
C MET A 278 -17.67 -0.76 -13.59
N SER A 279 -17.77 0.54 -13.31
CA SER A 279 -19.02 1.19 -12.88
C SER A 279 -20.11 1.14 -13.95
N LEU A 280 -19.73 1.17 -15.23
CA LEU A 280 -20.67 1.03 -16.34
C LEU A 280 -21.04 -0.44 -16.57
N ALA A 281 -20.08 -1.35 -16.40
CA ALA A 281 -20.20 -2.76 -16.73
C ALA A 281 -20.95 -3.60 -15.69
N ILE A 282 -20.76 -3.31 -14.41
CA ILE A 282 -21.17 -4.16 -13.29
C ILE A 282 -22.00 -3.33 -12.32
N ASP A 283 -23.12 -3.90 -11.86
CA ASP A 283 -23.94 -3.29 -10.83
C ASP A 283 -23.14 -3.12 -9.52
N GLN A 284 -23.17 -1.92 -8.95
CA GLN A 284 -22.50 -1.62 -7.69
C GLN A 284 -22.96 -2.55 -6.56
N ASN A 285 -24.23 -2.98 -6.57
CA ASN A 285 -24.75 -3.91 -5.55
C ASN A 285 -24.03 -5.27 -5.58
N LEU A 286 -23.67 -5.77 -6.77
CA LEU A 286 -22.90 -7.01 -6.89
C LEU A 286 -21.47 -6.83 -6.35
N ILE A 287 -20.85 -5.69 -6.61
CA ILE A 287 -19.50 -5.40 -6.08
C ILE A 287 -19.53 -5.31 -4.55
N THR A 288 -20.56 -4.65 -3.99
CA THR A 288 -20.78 -4.59 -2.54
C THR A 288 -21.05 -5.98 -1.96
N GLU A 289 -21.86 -6.80 -2.61
CA GLU A 289 -22.14 -8.19 -2.21
C GLU A 289 -20.90 -9.08 -2.28
N TRP A 290 -20.05 -8.93 -3.29
CA TRP A 290 -18.82 -9.69 -3.36
C TRP A 290 -17.82 -9.24 -2.30
N GLY A 291 -17.87 -7.97 -1.91
CA GLY A 291 -16.88 -7.31 -1.07
C GLY A 291 -15.48 -7.36 -1.69
N ILE A 292 -14.48 -6.84 -0.98
CA ILE A 292 -13.13 -6.80 -1.53
C ILE A 292 -12.48 -8.17 -1.63
N SER A 293 -12.85 -9.19 -0.85
CA SER A 293 -12.19 -10.50 -0.95
C SER A 293 -12.53 -11.22 -2.25
N ASN A 294 -13.76 -11.08 -2.75
CA ASN A 294 -14.25 -11.82 -3.91
C ASN A 294 -14.24 -10.99 -5.21
N SER A 295 -14.39 -9.67 -5.11
CA SER A 295 -14.50 -8.77 -6.27
C SER A 295 -13.32 -8.90 -7.25
N TYR A 296 -12.11 -9.17 -6.77
CA TYR A 296 -10.91 -9.32 -7.62
C TYR A 296 -11.05 -10.39 -8.69
N TYR A 297 -11.83 -11.42 -8.42
CA TYR A 297 -11.96 -12.60 -9.28
C TYR A 297 -13.28 -12.54 -10.05
N LYS A 298 -14.37 -12.18 -9.37
CA LYS A 298 -15.74 -12.19 -9.93
C LYS A 298 -16.00 -11.07 -10.94
N VAL A 299 -15.28 -9.94 -10.86
CA VAL A 299 -15.40 -8.88 -11.88
C VAL A 299 -15.05 -9.33 -13.29
N PHE A 300 -14.06 -10.21 -13.46
CA PHE A 300 -13.60 -10.61 -14.80
C PHE A 300 -14.65 -11.39 -15.59
N PRO A 301 -15.26 -12.47 -15.09
CA PRO A 301 -16.35 -13.11 -15.80
C PRO A 301 -17.58 -12.20 -15.93
N ALA A 302 -17.84 -11.33 -14.95
CA ALA A 302 -18.93 -10.35 -15.03
C ALA A 302 -18.74 -9.33 -16.17
N LEU A 303 -17.50 -8.91 -16.45
CA LEU A 303 -17.17 -8.08 -17.62
C LEU A 303 -17.49 -8.75 -18.96
N PHE A 304 -17.56 -10.09 -18.99
CA PHE A 304 -18.03 -10.86 -20.14
C PHE A 304 -19.55 -11.10 -20.15
N GLY A 305 -20.30 -10.49 -19.22
CA GLY A 305 -21.74 -10.72 -19.06
C GLY A 305 -22.08 -12.11 -18.51
N LEU A 306 -21.11 -12.80 -17.90
CA LEU A 306 -21.33 -14.12 -17.30
C LEU A 306 -21.75 -13.96 -15.83
N SER A 307 -22.88 -14.55 -15.47
CA SER A 307 -23.40 -14.53 -14.10
C SER A 307 -23.05 -15.79 -13.31
N GLU A 308 -22.90 -15.63 -12.00
CA GLU A 308 -22.62 -16.72 -11.06
C GLU A 308 -23.73 -17.79 -11.06
N GLN A 309 -25.00 -17.37 -11.19
CA GLN A 309 -26.17 -18.26 -11.30
C GLN A 309 -26.15 -19.17 -12.52
N GLY A 310 -25.29 -18.88 -13.50
CA GLY A 310 -25.16 -19.68 -14.72
C GLY A 310 -24.18 -20.84 -14.59
N GLU A 311 -23.34 -20.90 -13.54
CA GLU A 311 -22.23 -21.85 -13.30
C GLU A 311 -21.56 -22.41 -14.58
N GLY A 312 -21.47 -21.58 -15.63
CA GLY A 312 -21.04 -22.03 -16.94
C GLY A 312 -19.55 -22.37 -16.90
N VAL A 313 -19.13 -23.36 -17.69
CA VAL A 313 -17.71 -23.74 -17.83
C VAL A 313 -16.83 -22.50 -18.07
N TRP A 314 -17.32 -21.52 -18.83
CA TRP A 314 -16.63 -20.25 -19.11
C TRP A 314 -16.50 -19.33 -17.90
N TYR A 315 -17.52 -19.22 -17.04
CA TYR A 315 -17.44 -18.43 -15.81
C TYR A 315 -16.33 -18.97 -14.91
N GLN A 316 -16.36 -20.28 -14.65
CA GLN A 316 -15.38 -20.96 -13.80
C GLN A 316 -13.97 -20.93 -14.41
N LEU A 317 -13.84 -21.09 -15.74
CA LEU A 317 -12.54 -21.04 -16.41
C LEU A 317 -11.89 -19.66 -16.29
N ILE A 318 -12.64 -18.58 -16.55
CA ILE A 318 -12.14 -17.20 -16.45
C ILE A 318 -11.77 -16.89 -15.01
N LEU A 319 -12.68 -17.17 -14.08
CA LEU A 319 -12.49 -16.90 -12.65
C LEU A 319 -11.24 -17.62 -12.10
N ARG A 320 -11.09 -18.93 -12.38
CA ARG A 320 -9.93 -19.71 -11.92
C ARG A 320 -8.62 -19.27 -12.58
N SER A 321 -8.66 -18.91 -13.86
CA SER A 321 -7.47 -18.42 -14.58
C SER A 321 -6.98 -17.09 -14.01
N ILE A 322 -7.89 -16.15 -13.75
CA ILE A 322 -7.59 -14.89 -13.11
C ILE A 322 -7.06 -15.09 -11.68
N ALA A 323 -7.71 -15.96 -10.91
CA ALA A 323 -7.27 -16.31 -9.57
C ALA A 323 -5.85 -16.90 -9.56
N PHE A 324 -5.50 -17.71 -10.56
CA PHE A 324 -4.15 -18.26 -10.72
C PHE A 324 -3.12 -17.16 -10.98
N ILE A 325 -3.44 -16.20 -11.85
CA ILE A 325 -2.56 -15.06 -12.13
C ILE A 325 -2.39 -14.19 -10.87
N PHE A 326 -3.47 -13.93 -10.11
CA PHE A 326 -3.38 -13.22 -8.82
C PHE A 326 -2.56 -13.97 -7.78
N ALA A 327 -2.67 -15.31 -7.71
CA ALA A 327 -1.88 -16.12 -6.80
C ALA A 327 -0.38 -16.00 -7.11
N ILE A 328 0.00 -16.14 -8.38
CA ILE A 328 1.38 -15.95 -8.84
C ILE A 328 1.87 -14.52 -8.56
N ASN A 329 1.06 -13.53 -8.92
CA ASN A 329 1.36 -12.13 -8.69
C ASN A 329 1.63 -11.85 -7.20
N SER A 330 0.72 -12.27 -6.33
CA SER A 330 0.80 -12.02 -4.90
C SER A 330 1.97 -12.75 -4.26
N PHE A 331 2.27 -13.97 -4.70
CA PHE A 331 3.43 -14.71 -4.21
C PHE A 331 4.76 -14.04 -4.61
N GLY A 332 4.90 -13.62 -5.87
CA GLY A 332 6.08 -12.87 -6.31
C GLY A 332 6.21 -11.51 -5.63
N ALA A 333 5.09 -10.81 -5.43
CA ALA A 333 5.06 -9.57 -4.66
C ALA A 333 5.47 -9.79 -3.20
N LEU A 334 4.95 -10.82 -2.52
CA LEU A 334 5.37 -11.16 -1.15
C LEU A 334 6.86 -11.39 -1.08
N ALA A 335 7.45 -12.15 -2.00
CA ALA A 335 8.88 -12.41 -2.02
C ALA A 335 9.72 -11.14 -2.23
N PHE A 336 9.32 -10.28 -3.16
CA PHE A 336 9.99 -9.00 -3.42
C PHE A 336 9.92 -8.08 -2.20
N TRP A 337 8.70 -7.83 -1.70
CA TRP A 337 8.45 -6.90 -0.62
C TRP A 337 8.95 -7.41 0.74
N THR A 338 9.11 -8.72 0.93
CA THR A 338 9.72 -9.27 2.16
C THR A 338 11.17 -8.78 2.33
N VAL A 339 11.94 -8.67 1.24
CA VAL A 339 13.39 -8.35 1.32
C VAL A 339 13.70 -6.91 0.96
N GLY A 340 13.03 -6.33 -0.04
CA GLY A 340 13.36 -5.01 -0.59
C GLY A 340 13.37 -3.90 0.47
N PRO A 341 12.23 -3.57 1.11
CA PRO A 341 12.13 -2.57 2.16
C PRO A 341 13.09 -2.80 3.32
N ALA A 342 13.26 -4.06 3.77
CA ALA A 342 14.21 -4.38 4.84
C ALA A 342 15.64 -4.02 4.41
N LYS A 343 16.07 -4.47 3.23
CA LYS A 343 17.41 -4.19 2.72
C LYS A 343 17.66 -2.68 2.56
N VAL A 344 16.71 -1.95 2.00
CA VAL A 344 16.79 -0.49 1.86
C VAL A 344 16.92 0.16 3.24
N PHE A 345 16.01 -0.14 4.17
CA PHE A 345 16.01 0.42 5.51
C PHE A 345 17.36 0.23 6.22
N TYR A 346 17.83 -1.02 6.35
CA TYR A 346 19.07 -1.32 7.06
C TYR A 346 20.35 -0.85 6.34
N SER A 347 20.26 -0.48 5.06
CA SER A 347 21.37 0.10 4.31
C SER A 347 21.47 1.63 4.44
N GLU A 348 20.34 2.32 4.67
CA GLU A 348 20.30 3.78 4.72
C GLU A 348 20.43 4.34 6.15
N VAL A 349 19.97 3.59 7.15
CA VAL A 349 19.94 4.08 8.53
C VAL A 349 21.27 3.89 9.27
N PRO A 350 21.58 4.74 10.28
CA PRO A 350 22.76 4.55 11.10
C PRO A 350 22.77 3.15 11.74
N TYR A 351 23.84 2.39 11.50
CA TYR A 351 24.01 1.03 12.03
C TYR A 351 23.91 0.98 13.56
N GLU A 352 24.37 2.04 14.24
CA GLU A 352 24.23 2.14 15.68
C GLU A 352 22.75 2.24 16.09
N ALA A 353 21.93 3.00 15.37
CA ALA A 353 20.52 3.21 15.72
C ALA A 353 19.66 1.96 15.53
N ALA A 354 19.80 1.28 14.40
CA ALA A 354 19.02 0.08 14.07
C ALA A 354 19.40 -1.16 14.91
N GLY A 355 20.56 -1.12 15.58
CA GLY A 355 21.01 -2.16 16.50
C GLY A 355 21.73 -3.31 15.79
N LYS A 356 22.75 -3.86 16.47
CA LYS A 356 23.66 -4.88 15.91
C LYS A 356 22.97 -6.19 15.50
N ILE A 357 21.90 -6.57 16.20
CA ILE A 357 21.22 -7.85 15.95
C ILE A 357 20.37 -7.76 14.68
N LEU A 358 19.51 -6.74 14.57
CA LEU A 358 18.58 -6.59 13.45
C LEU A 358 19.29 -6.18 12.15
N SER A 359 20.33 -5.34 12.26
CA SER A 359 21.10 -4.85 11.11
C SER A 359 22.12 -5.86 10.58
N LYS A 360 22.27 -7.02 11.22
CA LYS A 360 23.23 -8.03 10.77
C LYS A 360 22.78 -8.64 9.45
N THR A 361 23.54 -8.39 8.40
CA THR A 361 23.34 -9.00 7.08
C THR A 361 24.15 -10.27 6.90
N ASP A 362 23.67 -11.18 6.05
CA ASP A 362 24.45 -12.32 5.58
C ASP A 362 25.38 -11.95 4.42
N HIS A 363 26.06 -12.95 3.84
CA HIS A 363 26.97 -12.78 2.70
C HIS A 363 26.31 -12.20 1.44
N ASN A 364 24.98 -12.27 1.32
CA ASN A 364 24.22 -11.70 0.21
C ASN A 364 23.66 -10.30 0.54
N GLY A 365 24.01 -9.73 1.69
CA GLY A 365 23.48 -8.45 2.16
C GLY A 365 22.03 -8.54 2.62
N ILE A 366 21.53 -9.74 3.00
CA ILE A 366 20.14 -9.94 3.46
C ILE A 366 20.09 -9.85 4.99
N PRO A 367 19.28 -8.94 5.58
CA PRO A 367 19.16 -8.80 7.03
C PRO A 367 18.26 -9.88 7.64
N ARG A 368 18.77 -11.12 7.78
CA ARG A 368 17.98 -12.31 8.17
C ARG A 368 17.20 -12.14 9.47
N ASN A 369 17.79 -11.47 10.47
CA ASN A 369 17.16 -11.25 11.77
C ASN A 369 16.00 -10.26 11.66
N ALA A 370 16.12 -9.24 10.81
CA ALA A 370 15.01 -8.34 10.53
C ALA A 370 13.85 -9.06 9.82
N LEU A 371 14.16 -9.97 8.88
CA LEU A 371 13.12 -10.78 8.22
C LEU A 371 12.38 -11.67 9.21
N ASN A 372 13.05 -12.20 10.24
CA ASN A 372 12.39 -12.92 11.34
C ASN A 372 11.55 -11.98 12.21
N PHE A 373 12.05 -10.79 12.51
CA PHE A 373 11.35 -9.80 13.32
C PHE A 373 10.03 -9.36 12.67
N GLN A 374 10.04 -9.01 11.37
CA GLN A 374 8.81 -8.69 10.65
C GLN A 374 7.86 -9.89 10.56
N PHE A 375 8.39 -11.13 10.42
CA PHE A 375 7.58 -12.34 10.43
C PHE A 375 6.79 -12.50 11.74
N ILE A 376 7.45 -12.31 12.88
CA ILE A 376 6.79 -12.38 14.19
C ILE A 376 5.67 -11.33 14.30
N ILE A 377 5.92 -10.09 13.84
CA ILE A 377 4.89 -9.04 13.87
C ILE A 377 3.70 -9.39 12.98
N VAL A 378 3.94 -9.89 11.76
CA VAL A 378 2.87 -10.30 10.84
C VAL A 378 2.05 -11.45 11.44
N VAL A 379 2.68 -12.41 12.13
CA VAL A 379 1.96 -13.46 12.86
C VAL A 379 1.03 -12.86 13.90
N LEU A 380 1.52 -11.93 14.73
CA LEU A 380 0.71 -11.28 15.75
C LEU A 380 -0.47 -10.51 15.13
N LEU A 381 -0.25 -9.80 14.02
CA LEU A 381 -1.31 -9.08 13.30
C LEU A 381 -2.35 -10.04 12.72
N LEU A 382 -1.93 -11.11 12.04
CA LEU A 382 -2.84 -12.08 11.43
C LEU A 382 -3.65 -12.85 12.49
N VAL A 383 -3.03 -13.22 13.62
CA VAL A 383 -3.75 -13.83 14.75
C VAL A 383 -4.75 -12.85 15.34
N LEU A 384 -4.34 -11.60 15.60
CA LEU A 384 -5.23 -10.59 16.16
C LEU A 384 -6.45 -10.36 15.26
N VAL A 385 -6.24 -10.04 13.98
CA VAL A 385 -7.35 -9.79 13.05
C VAL A 385 -8.18 -11.06 12.82
N GLY A 386 -7.53 -12.21 12.63
CA GLY A 386 -8.22 -13.48 12.36
C GLY A 386 -9.13 -13.93 13.50
N THR A 387 -8.71 -13.70 14.74
CA THR A 387 -9.49 -14.08 15.94
C THR A 387 -10.56 -13.08 16.32
N THR A 388 -10.43 -11.82 15.88
CA THR A 388 -11.34 -10.74 16.25
C THR A 388 -12.36 -10.38 15.19
N THR A 389 -12.09 -10.71 13.91
CA THR A 389 -12.98 -10.39 12.77
C THR A 389 -14.39 -10.91 13.04
N LYS A 390 -15.37 -10.04 12.83
CA LYS A 390 -16.81 -10.33 12.88
C LYS A 390 -17.42 -9.89 11.56
N GLY A 391 -18.64 -10.29 11.30
CA GLY A 391 -19.37 -9.84 10.13
C GLY A 391 -20.41 -10.85 9.67
N ALA A 392 -21.22 -10.38 8.74
CA ALA A 392 -22.23 -11.18 8.08
C ALA A 392 -21.58 -12.39 7.38
N VAL A 393 -22.31 -13.50 7.37
CA VAL A 393 -21.85 -14.70 6.69
C VAL A 393 -21.58 -14.42 5.19
N GLY A 394 -20.39 -14.80 4.71
CA GLY A 394 -19.95 -14.49 3.35
C GLY A 394 -19.23 -13.14 3.17
N GLN A 395 -19.14 -12.30 4.21
CA GLN A 395 -18.36 -11.06 4.19
C GLN A 395 -17.12 -11.10 5.10
N GLY A 396 -16.96 -12.14 5.92
CA GLY A 396 -15.89 -12.20 6.92
C GLY A 396 -14.48 -12.02 6.36
N THR A 397 -14.18 -12.59 5.19
CA THR A 397 -12.87 -12.38 4.55
C THR A 397 -12.69 -10.96 3.99
N SER A 398 -13.77 -10.30 3.57
CA SER A 398 -13.75 -8.89 3.16
C SER A 398 -13.50 -7.99 4.36
N GLU A 399 -14.23 -8.19 5.47
CA GLU A 399 -14.05 -7.45 6.73
C GLU A 399 -12.63 -7.59 7.27
N PHE A 400 -12.09 -8.81 7.23
CA PHE A 400 -10.71 -9.09 7.58
C PHE A 400 -9.75 -8.22 6.76
N LEU A 401 -9.88 -8.23 5.43
CA LEU A 401 -8.99 -7.51 4.53
C LEU A 401 -9.15 -5.99 4.65
N GLN A 402 -10.38 -5.50 4.84
CA GLN A 402 -10.67 -4.08 4.99
C GLN A 402 -10.05 -3.54 6.27
N THR A 403 -10.24 -4.23 7.40
CA THR A 403 -9.67 -3.84 8.70
C THR A 403 -8.15 -3.70 8.62
N ILE A 404 -7.46 -4.69 8.04
CA ILE A 404 -5.99 -4.65 7.97
C ILE A 404 -5.46 -3.68 6.90
N THR A 405 -6.21 -3.49 5.81
CA THR A 405 -5.87 -2.50 4.79
C THR A 405 -6.08 -1.07 5.30
N GLN A 406 -7.13 -0.82 6.09
CA GLN A 406 -7.37 0.46 6.76
C GLN A 406 -6.20 0.85 7.67
N ALA A 407 -5.72 -0.09 8.49
CA ALA A 407 -4.52 0.14 9.29
C ALA A 407 -3.31 0.41 8.39
N THR A 408 -3.05 -0.46 7.41
CA THR A 408 -1.89 -0.34 6.49
C THR A 408 -1.84 1.01 5.78
N THR A 409 -2.96 1.44 5.19
CA THR A 409 -3.07 2.69 4.42
C THR A 409 -2.85 3.90 5.32
N SER A 410 -3.39 3.87 6.54
CA SER A 410 -3.19 4.92 7.54
C SER A 410 -1.72 5.04 7.98
N LEU A 411 -1.06 3.92 8.30
CA LEU A 411 0.37 3.92 8.66
C LEU A 411 1.25 4.43 7.52
N ALA A 412 0.90 4.11 6.27
CA ALA A 412 1.68 4.49 5.09
C ALA A 412 1.74 6.01 4.86
N ILE A 413 0.87 6.80 5.51
CA ILE A 413 0.90 8.27 5.45
C ILE A 413 2.08 8.86 6.23
N ILE A 414 2.47 8.23 7.35
CA ILE A 414 3.44 8.79 8.31
C ILE A 414 4.79 9.14 7.66
N PRO A 415 5.40 8.28 6.83
CA PRO A 415 6.66 8.60 6.16
C PRO A 415 6.56 9.86 5.29
N PHE A 416 5.40 10.10 4.67
CA PHE A 416 5.19 11.27 3.83
C PHE A 416 4.98 12.55 4.64
N ILE A 417 4.43 12.46 5.86
CA ILE A 417 4.45 13.60 6.81
C ILE A 417 5.89 14.03 7.06
N TYR A 418 6.80 13.09 7.35
CA TYR A 418 8.23 13.39 7.51
C TYR A 418 8.85 13.95 6.23
N LEU A 419 8.51 13.39 5.06
CA LEU A 419 8.99 13.87 3.77
C LEU A 419 8.62 15.35 3.54
N PHE A 420 7.36 15.73 3.77
CA PHE A 420 6.88 17.10 3.57
C PHE A 420 7.46 18.07 4.60
N VAL A 421 7.61 17.67 5.87
CA VAL A 421 8.31 18.47 6.88
C VAL A 421 9.78 18.68 6.48
N GLY A 422 10.45 17.63 6.01
CA GLY A 422 11.79 17.71 5.46
C GLY A 422 11.88 18.65 4.27
N TYR A 423 10.91 18.56 3.35
CA TYR A 423 10.83 19.41 2.17
C TYR A 423 10.70 20.88 2.54
N ILE A 424 9.79 21.22 3.47
CA ILE A 424 9.62 22.60 3.96
C ILE A 424 10.95 23.14 4.50
N LYS A 425 11.65 22.36 5.33
CA LYS A 425 12.95 22.76 5.90
C LYS A 425 14.02 22.99 4.83
N ILE A 426 14.07 22.15 3.80
CA ILE A 426 15.00 22.29 2.67
C ILE A 426 14.65 23.47 1.77
N ARG A 427 13.36 23.75 1.58
CA ARG A 427 12.89 24.88 0.74
C ARG A 427 13.17 26.23 1.39
N LEU A 428 13.10 26.30 2.72
CA LEU A 428 13.41 27.51 3.49
C LEU A 428 14.91 27.75 3.67
N ASN A 429 15.76 26.73 3.48
CA ASN A 429 17.21 26.88 3.52
C ASN A 429 17.78 27.24 2.13
N GLU A 430 18.39 28.42 2.03
CA GLU A 430 18.97 28.96 0.79
C GLU A 430 20.39 28.44 0.51
N GLU A 431 21.09 27.92 1.51
CA GLU A 431 22.46 27.40 1.37
C GLU A 431 22.50 26.04 0.64
N ILE A 432 21.35 25.41 0.44
CA ILE A 432 21.25 24.08 -0.15
C ILE A 432 21.19 24.21 -1.67
N ASP A 433 22.26 23.77 -2.32
CA ASP A 433 22.36 23.68 -3.78
C ASP A 433 21.42 22.59 -4.34
N LYS A 434 20.35 23.06 -4.99
CA LYS A 434 19.27 22.29 -5.62
C LYS A 434 19.35 22.48 -7.13
N GLN A 435 19.59 21.41 -7.89
CA GLN A 435 19.69 21.50 -9.35
C GLN A 435 18.31 21.64 -10.02
N ILE A 436 17.23 21.26 -9.33
CA ILE A 436 15.85 21.39 -9.80
C ILE A 436 15.02 22.08 -8.72
N CYS A 437 14.18 23.01 -9.14
CA CYS A 437 13.06 23.51 -8.35
C CYS A 437 11.81 23.49 -9.23
N PHE A 438 10.77 22.76 -8.82
CA PHE A 438 9.51 22.71 -9.58
C PHE A 438 8.74 24.03 -9.48
N ILE A 439 8.62 24.53 -8.25
CA ILE A 439 8.05 25.84 -7.93
C ILE A 439 9.22 26.76 -7.60
N LYS A 440 9.46 27.79 -8.44
CA LYS A 440 10.60 28.69 -8.28
C LYS A 440 10.53 29.48 -6.96
N ASN A 441 9.36 30.05 -6.66
CA ASN A 441 9.15 30.81 -5.44
C ASN A 441 9.13 29.88 -4.22
N LYS A 442 10.06 30.09 -3.27
CA LYS A 442 10.17 29.28 -2.05
C LYS A 442 8.93 29.34 -1.17
N TYR A 443 8.31 30.52 -1.02
CA TYR A 443 7.11 30.69 -0.17
C TYR A 443 5.89 29.98 -0.77
N VAL A 444 5.72 30.03 -2.09
CA VAL A 444 4.64 29.29 -2.77
C VAL A 444 4.85 27.78 -2.63
N ALA A 445 6.09 27.31 -2.80
CA ALA A 445 6.44 25.89 -2.62
C ALA A 445 6.17 25.43 -1.18
N THR A 446 6.54 26.25 -0.19
CA THR A 446 6.32 25.97 1.23
C THR A 446 4.83 26.00 1.58
N LEU A 447 4.06 26.98 1.11
CA LEU A 447 2.62 27.05 1.35
C LEU A 447 1.91 25.81 0.80
N PHE A 448 2.28 25.40 -0.42
CA PHE A 448 1.76 24.19 -1.04
C PHE A 448 2.11 22.93 -0.23
N ALA A 449 3.35 22.81 0.23
CA ALA A 449 3.79 21.71 1.08
C ALA A 449 3.05 21.68 2.44
N ILE A 450 2.79 22.84 3.04
CA ILE A 450 2.01 22.95 4.29
C ILE A 450 0.57 22.51 4.06
N PHE A 451 -0.05 22.88 2.94
CA PHE A 451 -1.40 22.45 2.59
C PHE A 451 -1.50 20.93 2.45
N ILE A 452 -0.57 20.29 1.74
CA ILE A 452 -0.54 18.83 1.64
C ILE A 452 -0.28 18.19 2.99
N LEU A 453 0.66 18.73 3.77
CA LEU A 453 0.95 18.25 5.13
C LEU A 453 -0.32 18.27 6.01
N PHE A 454 -1.12 19.33 5.92
CA PHE A 454 -2.40 19.43 6.63
C PHE A 454 -3.37 18.32 6.20
N ILE A 455 -3.51 18.08 4.89
CA ILE A 455 -4.36 16.99 4.36
C ILE A 455 -3.88 15.62 4.85
N LEU A 456 -2.56 15.37 4.86
CA LEU A 456 -1.99 14.11 5.35
C LEU A 456 -2.24 13.91 6.84
N ILE A 457 -2.09 14.95 7.64
CA ILE A 457 -2.39 14.90 9.08
C ILE A 457 -3.88 14.60 9.30
N MET A 458 -4.76 15.20 8.51
CA MET A 458 -6.19 14.95 8.60
C MET A 458 -6.54 13.51 8.20
N ALA A 459 -6.02 13.03 7.07
CA ALA A 459 -6.22 11.64 6.64
C ALA A 459 -5.68 10.64 7.67
N LEU A 460 -4.53 10.92 8.29
CA LEU A 460 -3.98 10.09 9.37
C LEU A 460 -4.91 10.09 10.60
N PHE A 461 -5.41 11.26 11.01
CA PHE A 461 -6.31 11.39 12.15
C PHE A 461 -7.59 10.57 11.98
N PHE A 462 -8.30 10.78 10.87
CA PHE A 462 -9.54 10.04 10.58
C PHE A 462 -9.27 8.56 10.27
N GLY A 463 -8.14 8.23 9.65
CA GLY A 463 -7.77 6.85 9.34
C GLY A 463 -7.45 6.00 10.57
N ILE A 464 -6.93 6.63 11.64
CA ILE A 464 -6.59 5.94 12.89
C ILE A 464 -7.78 5.85 13.84
N ILE A 465 -8.58 6.91 13.94
CA ILE A 465 -9.62 7.03 14.97
C ILE A 465 -10.96 6.56 14.40
N PRO A 466 -11.56 5.47 14.93
CA PRO A 466 -12.88 5.03 14.50
C PRO A 466 -13.95 6.09 14.75
N SER A 467 -14.98 6.12 13.90
CA SER A 467 -16.06 7.10 13.99
C SER A 467 -16.86 6.97 15.30
N PRO A 468 -17.44 8.06 15.81
CA PRO A 468 -18.35 8.00 16.97
C PRO A 468 -19.50 7.01 16.79
N GLU A 469 -20.03 6.86 15.56
CA GLU A 469 -21.06 5.88 15.22
C GLU A 469 -20.52 4.45 15.35
N SER A 470 -19.33 4.17 14.82
CA SER A 470 -18.70 2.84 14.94
C SER A 470 -18.53 2.41 16.41
N TRP A 471 -18.22 3.34 17.31
CA TRP A 471 -18.14 3.06 18.75
C TRP A 471 -19.48 2.70 19.38
N LYS A 472 -20.58 3.30 18.88
CA LYS A 472 -21.94 3.03 19.35
C LYS A 472 -22.46 1.71 18.79
N ASP A 473 -22.19 1.43 17.52
CA ASP A 473 -22.72 0.27 16.80
C ASP A 473 -22.00 -1.03 17.18
N ASP A 474 -20.65 -1.01 17.19
CA ASP A 474 -19.84 -2.14 17.65
C ASP A 474 -18.54 -1.65 18.30
N TRP A 475 -18.63 -1.37 19.60
CA TRP A 475 -17.48 -0.94 20.41
C TRP A 475 -16.29 -1.91 20.32
N SER A 476 -16.56 -3.21 20.14
CA SER A 476 -15.53 -4.25 20.15
C SER A 476 -14.73 -4.29 18.84
N SER A 477 -15.40 -4.05 17.71
CA SER A 477 -14.72 -3.89 16.42
C SER A 477 -14.01 -2.54 16.35
N ALA A 478 -14.61 -1.48 16.91
CA ALA A 478 -14.00 -0.16 16.99
C ALA A 478 -12.69 -0.17 17.82
N ILE A 479 -12.67 -0.81 19.00
CA ILE A 479 -11.44 -0.91 19.80
C ILE A 479 -10.37 -1.75 19.11
N VAL A 480 -10.73 -2.78 18.34
CA VAL A 480 -9.77 -3.55 17.54
C VAL A 480 -9.18 -2.71 16.42
N ALA A 481 -10.02 -1.98 15.67
CA ALA A 481 -9.57 -1.08 14.61
C ALA A 481 -8.66 0.02 15.16
N LEU A 482 -9.06 0.67 16.27
CA LEU A 482 -8.22 1.63 16.97
C LEU A 482 -6.92 0.98 17.42
N SER A 483 -6.97 -0.22 18.02
CA SER A 483 -5.77 -0.91 18.50
C SER A 483 -4.80 -1.22 17.37
N LEU A 484 -5.27 -1.69 16.21
CA LEU A 484 -4.42 -1.96 15.05
C LEU A 484 -3.76 -0.69 14.53
N SER A 485 -4.54 0.37 14.32
CA SER A 485 -4.05 1.64 13.78
C SER A 485 -3.17 2.41 14.77
N PHE A 486 -3.54 2.41 16.06
CA PHE A 486 -2.78 3.04 17.14
C PHE A 486 -1.51 2.27 17.49
N PHE A 487 -1.57 0.93 17.62
CA PHE A 487 -0.38 0.10 17.81
C PHE A 487 0.56 0.25 16.60
N GLY A 488 0.01 0.17 15.40
CA GLY A 488 0.77 0.34 14.18
C GLY A 488 1.45 1.71 14.08
N THR A 489 0.81 2.78 14.55
CA THR A 489 1.35 4.14 14.46
C THR A 489 2.17 4.54 15.68
N VAL A 490 1.56 4.60 16.86
CA VAL A 490 2.15 5.16 18.08
C VAL A 490 3.14 4.20 18.70
N VAL A 491 2.80 2.91 18.81
CA VAL A 491 3.71 1.93 19.43
C VAL A 491 4.93 1.69 18.53
N SER A 492 4.75 1.66 17.21
CA SER A 492 5.88 1.52 16.29
C SER A 492 6.84 2.73 16.32
N MET A 493 6.31 3.95 16.33
CA MET A 493 7.11 5.16 16.46
C MET A 493 7.78 5.25 17.83
N GLY A 494 7.07 4.89 18.90
CA GLY A 494 7.60 4.77 20.25
C GLY A 494 8.75 3.76 20.33
N PHE A 495 8.61 2.62 19.65
CA PHE A 495 9.67 1.63 19.53
C PHE A 495 10.87 2.16 18.74
N ALA A 496 10.65 2.90 17.65
CA ALA A 496 11.74 3.58 16.92
C ALA A 496 12.50 4.56 17.82
N TYR A 497 11.76 5.37 18.58
CA TYR A 497 12.34 6.32 19.53
C TYR A 497 13.12 5.59 20.64
N PHE A 498 12.56 4.50 21.16
CA PHE A 498 13.21 3.65 22.15
C PHE A 498 14.51 3.05 21.61
N MET A 499 14.51 2.49 20.40
CA MET A 499 15.72 1.95 19.76
C MET A 499 16.79 3.03 19.62
N TRP A 500 16.42 4.22 19.14
CA TRP A 500 17.33 5.35 19.03
C TRP A 500 17.91 5.72 20.40
N TYR A 501 17.05 5.88 21.41
CA TYR A 501 17.48 6.23 22.76
C TYR A 501 18.44 5.18 23.34
N TRP A 502 18.07 3.90 23.25
CA TRP A 502 18.81 2.79 23.86
C TRP A 502 20.18 2.58 23.21
N ASN A 503 20.25 2.70 21.88
CA ASN A 503 21.45 2.41 21.12
C ASN A 503 22.34 3.62 20.86
N VAL A 504 21.79 4.84 20.84
CA VAL A 504 22.53 6.07 20.50
C VAL A 504 22.60 7.02 21.69
N ASP A 505 21.46 7.58 22.12
CA ASP A 505 21.45 8.68 23.11
C ASP A 505 22.02 8.22 24.47
N ARG A 506 21.66 7.03 24.94
CA ARG A 506 22.14 6.45 26.21
C ARG A 506 23.66 6.26 26.22
N ILE A 507 24.23 5.74 25.13
CA ILE A 507 25.68 5.48 25.03
C ILE A 507 26.43 6.81 25.02
N LYS A 508 25.96 7.77 24.21
CA LYS A 508 26.54 9.12 24.14
C LYS A 508 26.49 9.82 25.52
N ASN A 509 25.37 9.73 26.23
CA ASN A 509 25.22 10.31 27.56
C ASN A 509 26.16 9.66 28.60
N ASN A 510 26.35 8.34 28.54
CA ASN A 510 27.28 7.65 29.43
C ASN A 510 28.74 8.01 29.14
N GLN A 511 29.11 8.17 27.87
CA GLN A 511 30.45 8.65 27.49
C GLN A 511 30.70 10.08 27.99
N LEU A 512 29.71 10.97 27.83
CA LEU A 512 29.80 12.35 28.32
C LEU A 512 29.97 12.40 29.85
N LYS A 513 29.18 11.62 30.60
CA LYS A 513 29.33 11.53 32.07
C LYS A 513 30.73 11.06 32.48
N ASN A 514 31.29 10.08 31.78
CA ASN A 514 32.63 9.57 32.06
C ASN A 514 33.74 10.56 31.71
N THR A 515 33.58 11.37 30.66
CA THR A 515 34.53 12.45 30.33
C THR A 515 34.47 13.58 31.35
N TRP A 516 33.27 13.97 31.80
CA TRP A 516 33.10 15.00 32.84
C TRP A 516 33.62 14.55 34.22
N SER A 517 33.52 13.26 34.56
CA SER A 517 34.11 12.75 35.81
C SER A 517 35.64 12.67 35.75
N LYS A 518 36.23 12.52 34.56
CA LYS A 518 37.68 12.50 34.36
C LYS A 518 38.30 13.90 34.29
N SER A 519 37.54 14.93 33.92
CA SER A 519 38.03 16.33 33.92
C SER A 519 37.92 17.02 35.28
N LYS A 520 37.24 16.39 36.25
CA LYS A 520 37.13 16.86 37.65
C LYS A 520 38.09 16.16 38.61
N LYS A 521 38.83 15.16 38.14
CA LYS A 521 40.00 14.59 38.81
C LYS A 521 41.24 15.17 38.15
#